data_AF-A0A9P3LHZ7-F1
#
_entry.id   AF-A0A9P3LHZ7-F1
#
_cell.length_a   1.000
_cell.length_b   1.000
_cell.length_c   1.000
_cell.angle_alpha   90.00
_cell.angle_beta   90.00
_cell.angle_gamma   90.00
#
_symmetry.space_group_name_H-M   'P 1'
#
loop_
_entity.id
_entity.type
_entity.pdbx_description
1 polymer ?
#
loop_
_entity_poly.entity_id
_entity_poly.type
_entity_poly.pdbx_seq_one_letter_code
_entity_poly.pdbx_strand_id
1 'polypeptide(L)'
;MSSRLWMQCALPRRLAFLDTCIRPIQRQASTSANPYPYPTTANPTPHQIFHLPRSATKADVKARYYELVRIYHPDSPVSRPLPPATAQARFHAISAAYDALRGKRPLASDPDEPQRARTDYHDLSTAMWRAKQRRRAELHVGMDERWKDRLMLGAIVLAVAAFVAQTYSTRIQALSAPSEARRRATVSANARREDTLTLAASEDDVK
;
A
#
# COMPACT_ATOMS: atom_id res chain seq x y z
N MET A 1 -55.02 -18.86 6.31
CA MET A 1 -55.97 -19.62 5.45
C MET A 1 -55.47 -19.46 4.03
N SER A 2 -54.54 -20.30 3.58
CA SER A 2 -54.78 -21.59 2.91
C SER A 2 -55.70 -21.46 1.69
N SER A 3 -55.14 -21.57 0.48
CA SER A 3 -55.32 -22.72 -0.43
C SER A 3 -55.01 -22.32 -1.89
N ARG A 4 -54.02 -22.99 -2.54
CA ARG A 4 -54.15 -24.02 -3.61
C ARG A 4 -54.64 -23.40 -4.96
N LEU A 5 -54.04 -23.65 -6.12
CA LEU A 5 -53.88 -24.96 -6.78
C LEU A 5 -52.95 -24.84 -8.02
N TRP A 6 -52.06 -25.83 -8.20
CA TRP A 6 -51.79 -26.62 -9.43
C TRP A 6 -51.06 -25.88 -10.59
N MET A 7 -50.21 -26.46 -11.45
CA MET A 7 -50.01 -27.84 -11.92
C MET A 7 -48.73 -27.89 -12.81
N GLN A 8 -48.09 -29.07 -12.92
CA GLN A 8 -47.36 -29.63 -14.09
C GLN A 8 -46.16 -28.83 -14.69
N CYS A 9 -45.01 -29.38 -15.11
CA CYS A 9 -44.73 -30.63 -15.82
C CYS A 9 -43.21 -30.95 -15.77
N ALA A 10 -42.86 -32.24 -15.59
CA ALA A 10 -42.00 -33.07 -16.46
C ALA A 10 -41.11 -32.34 -17.51
N LEU A 11 -39.83 -32.62 -17.76
CA LEU A 11 -39.03 -33.86 -17.83
C LEU A 11 -37.52 -33.47 -18.06
N PRO A 12 -36.57 -34.42 -18.07
CA PRO A 12 -35.14 -34.19 -17.89
C PRO A 12 -34.38 -34.05 -19.23
N ARG A 13 -33.17 -33.46 -19.17
CA ARG A 13 -32.16 -33.65 -20.22
C ARG A 13 -30.82 -34.03 -19.61
N ARG A 14 -30.47 -35.28 -19.86
CA ARG A 14 -29.24 -35.98 -19.52
C ARG A 14 -28.20 -35.72 -20.63
N LEU A 15 -26.93 -35.87 -20.26
CA LEU A 15 -25.73 -36.04 -21.11
C LEU A 15 -25.16 -34.72 -21.69
N ALA A 16 -23.89 -34.38 -21.56
CA ALA A 16 -22.71 -35.16 -21.22
C ALA A 16 -21.70 -34.24 -20.50
N PHE A 17 -21.31 -34.59 -19.27
CA PHE A 17 -20.12 -34.02 -18.67
C PHE A 17 -18.95 -34.92 -19.08
N LEU A 18 -18.02 -34.31 -19.79
CA LEU A 18 -16.79 -34.91 -20.25
C LEU A 18 -16.01 -35.46 -19.06
N ASP A 19 -15.61 -36.70 -19.26
CA ASP A 19 -14.70 -37.52 -18.49
C ASP A 19 -13.40 -36.73 -18.21
N THR A 20 -13.35 -36.06 -17.07
CA THR A 20 -12.11 -35.49 -16.55
C THR A 20 -11.52 -36.55 -15.65
N CYS A 21 -10.59 -37.34 -16.19
CA CYS A 21 -9.75 -38.23 -15.41
C CYS A 21 -8.97 -37.37 -14.39
N ILE A 22 -9.51 -37.25 -13.19
CA ILE A 22 -8.84 -36.69 -12.02
C ILE A 22 -7.65 -37.59 -11.76
N ARG A 23 -6.46 -37.20 -12.25
CA ARG A 23 -5.21 -37.84 -11.88
C ARG A 23 -5.05 -37.68 -10.37
N PRO A 24 -4.91 -38.77 -9.60
CA PRO A 24 -4.66 -38.66 -8.17
C PRO A 24 -3.35 -37.89 -7.99
N ILE A 25 -3.42 -36.78 -7.27
CA ILE A 25 -2.24 -36.09 -6.74
C ILE A 25 -1.62 -37.09 -5.75
N GLN A 26 -0.63 -37.85 -6.21
CA GLN A 26 0.24 -38.61 -5.32
C GLN A 26 0.92 -37.61 -4.40
N ARG A 27 0.44 -37.52 -3.16
CA ARG A 27 1.24 -37.01 -2.06
C ARG A 27 2.34 -38.03 -1.82
N GLN A 28 3.51 -37.79 -2.40
CA GLN A 28 4.73 -38.47 -1.98
C GLN A 28 5.09 -37.96 -0.59
N ALA A 29 4.76 -38.76 0.43
CA ALA A 29 5.28 -38.58 1.76
C ALA A 29 6.61 -39.34 1.88
N SER A 30 7.58 -38.65 2.49
CA SER A 30 8.78 -39.19 3.16
C SER A 30 10.02 -39.46 2.31
N THR A 31 10.73 -38.39 1.97
CA THR A 31 12.14 -38.11 2.33
C THR A 31 12.51 -36.76 1.71
N SER A 32 13.38 -35.99 2.35
CA SER A 32 13.75 -34.60 2.05
C SER A 32 14.56 -34.41 0.76
N ALA A 33 14.21 -35.11 -0.32
CA ALA A 33 14.90 -35.00 -1.60
C ALA A 33 14.15 -34.03 -2.50
N ASN A 34 14.73 -32.86 -2.70
CA ASN A 34 14.31 -31.92 -3.73
C ASN A 34 14.18 -32.64 -5.08
N PRO A 35 12.99 -32.67 -5.73
CA PRO A 35 12.78 -33.39 -6.99
C PRO A 35 13.61 -32.83 -8.16
N TYR A 36 14.10 -31.60 -8.03
CA TYR A 36 14.91 -30.90 -9.03
C TYR A 36 16.21 -30.39 -8.38
N PRO A 37 17.21 -31.27 -8.18
CA PRO A 37 18.49 -30.88 -7.60
C PRO A 37 19.21 -29.88 -8.50
N TYR A 38 19.91 -28.92 -7.89
CA TYR A 38 20.61 -27.89 -8.63
C TYR A 38 21.85 -28.51 -9.31
N PRO A 39 22.13 -28.23 -10.59
CA PRO A 39 23.30 -28.81 -11.27
C PRO A 39 24.61 -28.40 -10.60
N THR A 40 25.54 -29.35 -10.46
CA THR A 40 26.86 -29.14 -9.85
C THR A 40 27.92 -28.62 -10.82
N THR A 41 27.56 -28.45 -12.10
CA THR A 41 28.47 -27.94 -13.13
C THR A 41 28.79 -26.46 -12.89
N ALA A 42 30.02 -26.04 -13.22
CA ALA A 42 30.47 -24.66 -13.00
C ALA A 42 29.68 -23.63 -13.82
N ASN A 43 29.20 -24.01 -15.01
CA ASN A 43 28.40 -23.17 -15.90
C ASN A 43 27.16 -23.94 -16.41
N PRO A 44 26.10 -24.07 -15.61
CA PRO A 44 24.93 -24.81 -16.00
C PRO A 44 24.15 -24.08 -17.09
N THR A 45 23.74 -24.81 -18.13
CA THR A 45 22.91 -24.23 -19.19
C THR A 45 21.48 -23.98 -18.68
N PRO A 46 20.73 -22.99 -19.22
CA PRO A 46 19.36 -22.74 -18.78
C PRO A 46 18.46 -23.97 -18.85
N HIS A 47 18.57 -24.77 -19.92
CA HIS A 47 17.83 -26.01 -20.08
C HIS A 47 18.18 -27.06 -19.01
N GLN A 48 19.46 -27.13 -18.61
CA GLN A 48 19.92 -28.03 -17.54
C GLN A 48 19.38 -27.61 -16.18
N ILE A 49 19.30 -26.30 -15.88
CA ILE A 49 18.70 -25.79 -14.64
C ILE A 49 17.22 -26.16 -14.56
N PHE A 50 16.48 -25.99 -15.67
CA PHE A 50 15.05 -26.35 -15.71
C PHE A 50 14.80 -27.85 -15.84
N HIS A 51 15.82 -28.68 -16.07
CA HIS A 51 15.64 -30.11 -16.33
C HIS A 51 14.65 -30.34 -17.49
N LEU A 52 14.71 -29.48 -18.51
CA LEU A 52 13.83 -29.53 -19.68
C LEU A 52 14.66 -29.74 -20.95
N PRO A 53 14.14 -30.48 -21.94
CA PRO A 53 14.81 -30.59 -23.23
C PRO A 53 14.86 -29.23 -23.95
N ARG A 54 15.75 -29.10 -24.94
CA ARG A 54 15.84 -27.89 -25.77
C ARG A 54 14.57 -27.65 -26.62
N SER A 55 13.79 -28.70 -26.85
CA SER A 55 12.50 -28.68 -27.55
C SER A 55 11.31 -28.28 -26.65
N ALA A 56 11.54 -27.99 -25.37
CA ALA A 56 10.47 -27.65 -24.44
C ALA A 56 9.73 -26.36 -24.85
N THR A 57 8.41 -26.34 -24.63
CA THR A 57 7.61 -25.18 -24.97
C THR A 57 7.76 -24.06 -23.93
N LYS A 58 7.40 -22.83 -24.30
CA LYS A 58 7.41 -21.70 -23.35
C LYS A 58 6.48 -21.93 -22.16
N ALA A 59 5.40 -22.69 -22.33
CA ALA A 59 4.48 -23.05 -21.27
C ALA A 59 5.15 -23.97 -20.24
N ASP A 60 5.90 -24.98 -20.70
CA ASP A 60 6.64 -25.91 -19.84
C ASP A 60 7.73 -25.20 -19.05
N VAL A 61 8.47 -24.29 -19.71
CA VAL A 61 9.48 -23.46 -19.05
C VAL A 61 8.86 -22.61 -17.94
N LYS A 62 7.69 -21.99 -18.20
CA LYS A 62 6.97 -21.20 -17.20
C LYS A 62 6.48 -22.07 -16.04
N ALA A 63 5.92 -23.25 -16.32
CA ALA A 63 5.46 -24.18 -15.29
C ALA A 63 6.63 -24.60 -14.38
N ARG A 64 7.74 -25.03 -14.97
CA ARG A 64 8.94 -25.43 -14.22
C ARG A 64 9.56 -24.27 -13.43
N TYR A 65 9.53 -23.06 -13.98
CA TYR A 65 10.00 -21.87 -13.28
C TYR A 65 9.27 -21.65 -11.95
N TYR A 66 7.94 -21.75 -11.93
CA TYR A 66 7.19 -21.61 -10.67
C TYR A 66 7.53 -22.70 -9.65
N GLU A 67 7.74 -23.93 -10.10
CA GLU A 67 8.13 -25.02 -9.20
C GLU A 67 9.51 -24.81 -8.60
N LEU A 68 10.51 -24.45 -9.42
CA LEU A 68 11.87 -24.19 -8.96
C LEU A 68 11.92 -22.97 -8.02
N VAL A 69 11.20 -21.89 -8.34
CA VAL A 69 11.11 -20.72 -7.47
C VAL A 69 10.53 -21.10 -6.11
N ARG A 70 9.49 -21.95 -6.07
CA ARG A 70 8.91 -22.42 -4.81
C ARG A 70 9.90 -23.24 -3.98
N ILE A 71 10.75 -24.03 -4.62
CA ILE A 71 11.75 -24.89 -3.95
C ILE A 71 13.00 -24.09 -3.52
N TYR A 72 13.48 -23.17 -4.34
CA TYR A 72 14.74 -22.43 -4.13
C TYR A 72 14.51 -20.99 -3.66
N HIS A 73 13.31 -20.64 -3.19
CA HIS A 73 13.07 -19.35 -2.55
C HIS A 73 13.98 -19.23 -1.32
N PRO A 74 14.59 -18.06 -1.04
CA PRO A 74 15.44 -17.89 0.15
C PRO A 74 14.71 -18.27 1.45
N ASP A 75 13.40 -18.03 1.55
CA ASP A 75 12.60 -18.39 2.73
C ASP A 75 12.07 -19.84 2.75
N SER A 76 12.36 -20.63 1.71
CA SER A 76 11.88 -22.02 1.60
C SER A 76 12.57 -22.95 2.61
N PRO A 77 11.90 -24.03 3.06
CA PRO A 77 12.50 -25.00 3.98
C PRO A 77 13.74 -25.70 3.40
N VAL A 78 13.84 -25.80 2.07
CA VAL A 78 15.00 -26.39 1.37
C VAL A 78 16.20 -25.45 1.36
N SER A 79 15.99 -24.14 1.34
CA SER A 79 17.07 -23.15 1.24
C SER A 79 17.55 -22.63 2.60
N ARG A 80 16.70 -22.66 3.64
CA ARG A 80 17.07 -22.30 5.03
C ARG A 80 18.33 -22.98 5.59
N PRO A 81 18.60 -24.28 5.36
CA PRO A 81 19.81 -24.92 5.85
C PRO A 81 21.06 -24.59 5.03
N LEU A 82 20.93 -23.94 3.87
CA LEU A 82 22.07 -23.54 3.05
C LEU A 82 22.59 -22.16 3.47
N PRO A 83 23.88 -21.86 3.22
CA PRO A 83 24.39 -20.51 3.35
C PRO A 83 23.56 -19.52 2.52
N PRO A 84 23.25 -18.33 3.06
CA PRO A 84 22.38 -17.36 2.39
C PRO A 84 22.93 -16.94 1.03
N ALA A 85 24.26 -16.82 0.91
CA ALA A 85 24.93 -16.52 -0.37
C ALA A 85 24.64 -17.59 -1.45
N THR A 86 24.65 -18.88 -1.09
CA THR A 86 24.40 -19.98 -2.00
C THR A 86 22.92 -20.07 -2.41
N ALA A 87 22.01 -19.88 -1.46
CA ALA A 87 20.57 -19.85 -1.73
C ALA A 87 20.24 -18.71 -2.72
N GLN A 88 20.76 -17.51 -2.44
CA GLN A 88 20.56 -16.33 -3.27
C GLN A 88 21.18 -16.50 -4.66
N ALA A 89 22.40 -17.04 -4.76
CA ALA A 89 23.07 -17.31 -6.03
C ALA A 89 22.26 -18.29 -6.90
N ARG A 90 21.71 -19.36 -6.31
CA ARG A 90 20.85 -20.32 -7.02
C ARG A 90 19.56 -19.67 -7.51
N PHE A 91 18.91 -18.87 -6.67
CA PHE A 91 17.71 -18.13 -7.04
C PHE A 91 17.96 -17.20 -8.23
N HIS A 92 19.03 -16.39 -8.17
CA HIS A 92 19.42 -15.51 -9.27
C HIS A 92 19.72 -16.28 -10.57
N ALA A 93 20.41 -17.42 -10.48
CA ALA A 93 20.69 -18.25 -11.65
C ALA A 93 19.41 -18.81 -12.29
N ILE A 94 18.40 -19.19 -11.51
CA ILE A 94 17.09 -19.65 -12.02
C ILE A 94 16.36 -18.50 -12.75
N SER A 95 16.35 -17.29 -12.18
CA SER A 95 15.76 -16.12 -12.83
C SER A 95 16.49 -15.76 -14.14
N ALA A 96 17.82 -15.74 -14.12
CA ALA A 96 18.62 -15.46 -15.31
C ALA A 96 18.41 -16.50 -16.43
N ALA A 97 18.26 -17.78 -16.05
CA ALA A 97 17.93 -18.84 -16.99
C ALA A 97 16.55 -18.65 -17.63
N TYR A 98 15.55 -18.23 -16.85
CA TYR A 98 14.20 -17.95 -17.36
C TYR A 98 14.20 -16.80 -18.37
N ASP A 99 14.93 -15.72 -18.07
CA ASP A 99 15.04 -14.57 -18.96
C ASP A 99 15.76 -14.91 -20.27
N ALA A 100 16.81 -15.76 -20.21
CA ALA A 100 17.50 -16.26 -21.39
C ALA A 100 16.58 -17.08 -22.31
N LEU A 101 15.75 -17.98 -21.75
CA LEU A 101 14.82 -18.80 -22.54
C LEU A 101 13.63 -18.02 -23.08
N ARG A 102 13.25 -16.91 -22.44
CA ARG A 102 12.16 -16.05 -22.90
C ARG A 102 12.59 -15.09 -24.03
N GLY A 103 13.87 -15.10 -24.41
CA GLY A 103 14.40 -14.23 -25.47
C GLY A 103 14.64 -12.80 -25.00
N LYS A 104 14.75 -12.56 -23.69
CA LYS A 104 15.12 -11.25 -23.11
C LYS A 104 16.63 -11.12 -22.92
N ARG A 105 17.40 -11.78 -23.76
CA ARG A 105 18.84 -11.61 -23.83
C ARG A 105 19.14 -10.77 -25.06
N PRO A 106 19.82 -9.61 -24.93
CA PRO A 106 20.44 -8.98 -26.08
C PRO A 106 21.30 -10.03 -26.79
N LEU A 107 21.13 -10.12 -28.11
CA LEU A 107 21.94 -10.96 -28.98
C LEU A 107 23.44 -10.82 -28.66
N ALA A 108 24.18 -11.90 -28.91
CA ALA A 108 25.64 -12.03 -28.85
C ALA A 108 26.24 -12.26 -27.45
N SER A 109 26.42 -13.54 -27.13
CA SER A 109 27.62 -13.96 -26.41
C SER A 109 28.29 -14.97 -27.31
N ASP A 110 29.18 -14.47 -28.16
CA ASP A 110 30.21 -15.27 -28.80
C ASP A 110 30.93 -16.10 -27.73
N PRO A 111 31.29 -17.35 -28.02
CA PRO A 111 31.95 -18.24 -27.06
C PRO A 111 33.40 -17.84 -26.72
N ASP A 112 33.94 -16.73 -27.23
CA ASP A 112 35.35 -16.30 -27.08
C ASP A 112 35.56 -15.02 -26.25
N GLU A 113 34.58 -14.55 -25.48
CA GLU A 113 34.72 -13.30 -24.69
C GLU A 113 34.90 -13.58 -23.17
N PRO A 114 36.09 -13.32 -22.59
CA PRO A 114 36.48 -13.85 -21.30
C PRO A 114 35.92 -13.01 -20.16
N GLN A 115 34.92 -13.53 -19.44
CA GLN A 115 34.53 -13.24 -18.04
C GLN A 115 34.29 -11.76 -17.59
N ARG A 116 34.71 -10.74 -18.35
CA ARG A 116 34.72 -9.32 -18.01
C ARG A 116 33.37 -8.66 -18.30
N ALA A 117 32.70 -9.04 -19.39
CA ALA A 117 31.39 -8.50 -19.76
C ALA A 117 30.26 -8.84 -18.77
N ARG A 118 30.36 -9.94 -18.00
CA ARG A 118 29.33 -10.34 -17.01
C ARG A 118 29.36 -9.48 -15.74
N THR A 119 30.53 -9.03 -15.31
CA THR A 119 30.70 -8.14 -14.16
C THR A 119 30.26 -6.72 -14.51
N ASP A 120 30.55 -6.31 -15.74
CA ASP A 120 30.27 -4.95 -16.25
C ASP A 120 28.77 -4.65 -16.32
N TYR A 121 27.91 -5.64 -16.64
CA TYR A 121 26.46 -5.43 -16.65
C TYR A 121 25.88 -5.18 -15.25
N HIS A 122 26.42 -5.83 -14.21
CA HIS A 122 25.98 -5.62 -12.83
C HIS A 122 26.43 -4.25 -12.32
N ASP A 123 27.66 -3.83 -12.63
CA ASP A 123 28.14 -2.48 -12.31
C ASP A 123 27.40 -1.40 -13.09
N LEU A 124 27.08 -1.64 -14.37
CA LEU A 124 26.28 -0.72 -15.19
C LEU A 124 24.85 -0.57 -14.65
N SER A 125 24.22 -1.66 -14.21
CA SER A 125 22.88 -1.61 -13.60
C SER A 125 22.88 -0.81 -12.28
N THR A 126 23.94 -0.97 -11.49
CA THR A 126 24.10 -0.28 -10.19
C THR A 126 24.47 1.19 -10.41
N ALA A 127 25.30 1.49 -11.40
CA ALA A 127 25.66 2.84 -11.81
C ALA A 127 24.45 3.60 -12.39
N MET A 128 23.65 2.96 -13.23
CA MET A 128 22.41 3.54 -13.74
C MET A 128 21.36 3.76 -12.64
N TRP A 129 21.25 2.85 -11.67
CA TRP A 129 20.36 3.04 -10.53
C TRP A 129 20.80 4.23 -9.66
N ARG A 130 22.10 4.34 -9.36
CA ARG A 130 22.68 5.49 -8.64
C ARG A 130 22.51 6.80 -9.41
N ALA A 131 22.70 6.79 -10.72
CA ALA A 131 22.49 7.97 -11.58
C ALA A 131 21.03 8.41 -11.62
N LYS A 132 20.09 7.46 -11.66
CA LYS A 132 18.65 7.74 -11.62
C LYS A 132 18.20 8.25 -10.24
N GLN A 133 18.81 7.78 -9.16
CA GLN A 133 18.57 8.29 -7.82
C GLN A 133 19.03 9.75 -7.66
N ARG A 134 20.18 10.13 -8.24
CA ARG A 134 20.65 11.53 -8.26
C ARG A 134 19.66 12.44 -8.98
N ARG A 135 19.17 12.04 -10.16
CA ARG A 135 18.11 12.80 -10.86
C ARG A 135 16.82 12.92 -10.06
N ARG A 136 16.44 11.89 -9.29
CA ARG A 136 15.26 11.98 -8.40
C ARG A 136 15.50 12.91 -7.22
N ALA A 137 16.69 12.92 -6.63
CA ALA A 137 17.04 13.86 -5.57
C ALA A 137 17.01 15.31 -6.07
N GLU A 138 17.53 15.56 -7.28
CA GLU A 138 17.48 16.90 -7.92
C GLU A 138 16.04 17.37 -8.18
N LEU A 139 15.13 16.45 -8.54
CA LEU A 139 13.72 16.79 -8.81
C LEU A 139 12.88 16.97 -7.53
N HIS A 140 13.27 16.38 -6.40
CA HIS A 140 12.48 16.46 -5.15
C HIS A 140 12.89 17.62 -4.23
N VAL A 141 14.09 18.19 -4.40
CA VAL A 141 14.59 19.27 -3.52
C VAL A 141 14.18 20.67 -4.00
N GLY A 142 13.87 20.87 -5.29
CA GLY A 142 13.63 22.21 -5.84
C GLY A 142 12.18 22.71 -5.83
N MET A 143 11.20 21.82 -6.00
CA MET A 143 9.80 22.22 -6.21
C MET A 143 8.98 22.28 -4.91
N ASP A 144 9.45 21.59 -3.87
CA ASP A 144 8.69 21.38 -2.64
C ASP A 144 8.92 22.50 -1.60
N GLU A 145 10.03 23.24 -1.65
CA GLU A 145 10.34 24.23 -0.61
C GLU A 145 9.59 25.56 -0.78
N ARG A 146 9.34 26.03 -2.01
CA ARG A 146 8.67 27.35 -2.23
C ARG A 146 7.20 27.36 -1.84
N TRP A 147 6.48 26.24 -1.96
CA TRP A 147 5.09 26.17 -1.53
C TRP A 147 5.00 25.97 -0.01
N LYS A 148 5.93 25.20 0.58
CA LYS A 148 6.08 25.08 2.04
C LYS A 148 6.40 26.43 2.68
N ASP A 149 7.31 27.21 2.11
CA ASP A 149 7.62 28.56 2.59
C ASP A 149 6.39 29.47 2.57
N ARG A 150 5.59 29.41 1.50
CA ARG A 150 4.33 30.17 1.42
C ARG A 150 3.30 29.70 2.44
N LEU A 151 3.21 28.40 2.70
CA LEU A 151 2.34 27.86 3.75
C LEU A 151 2.81 28.25 5.15
N MET A 152 4.11 28.19 5.42
CA MET A 152 4.69 28.58 6.72
C MET A 152 4.47 30.07 6.97
N LEU A 153 4.74 30.92 5.98
CA LEU A 153 4.44 32.36 6.07
C LEU A 153 2.94 32.61 6.26
N GLY A 154 2.09 31.89 5.51
CA GLY A 154 0.65 31.96 5.67
C GLY A 154 0.18 31.58 7.07
N ALA A 155 0.74 30.51 7.65
CA ALA A 155 0.41 30.05 9.01
C ALA A 155 0.85 31.07 10.08
N ILE A 156 2.02 31.68 9.93
CA ILE A 156 2.52 32.73 10.84
C ILE A 156 1.60 33.95 10.78
N VAL A 157 1.28 34.44 9.58
CA VAL A 157 0.39 35.60 9.41
C VAL A 157 -1.00 35.31 9.99
N LEU A 158 -1.53 34.12 9.75
CA LEU A 158 -2.83 33.70 10.28
C LEU A 158 -2.84 33.63 11.81
N ALA A 159 -1.77 33.12 12.42
CA ALA A 159 -1.63 33.07 13.88
C ALA A 159 -1.60 34.48 14.49
N VAL A 160 -0.84 35.40 13.90
CA VAL A 160 -0.80 36.81 14.35
C VAL A 160 -2.17 37.47 14.19
N ALA A 161 -2.85 37.27 13.06
CA ALA A 161 -4.18 37.83 12.82
C ALA A 161 -5.21 37.31 13.83
N ALA A 162 -5.19 36.00 14.13
CA ALA A 162 -6.06 35.39 15.13
C ALA A 162 -5.80 35.97 16.54
N PHE A 163 -4.53 36.13 16.92
CA PHE A 163 -4.16 36.72 18.21
C PHE A 163 -4.63 38.17 18.35
N VAL A 164 -4.47 38.98 17.28
CA VAL A 164 -4.97 40.35 17.24
C VAL A 164 -6.49 40.37 17.35
N ALA A 165 -7.20 39.52 16.59
CA ALA A 165 -8.66 39.42 16.65
C ALA A 165 -9.17 39.01 18.05
N GLN A 166 -8.51 38.04 18.70
CA GLN A 166 -8.82 37.65 20.08
C GLN A 166 -8.60 38.79 21.07
N THR A 167 -7.54 39.59 20.87
CA THR A 167 -7.26 40.75 21.72
C THR A 167 -8.31 41.85 21.54
N TYR A 168 -8.71 42.12 20.28
CA TYR A 168 -9.77 43.08 19.97
C TYR A 168 -11.14 42.63 20.49
N SER A 169 -11.50 41.35 20.33
CA SER A 169 -12.80 40.84 20.79
C SER A 169 -12.92 40.90 22.31
N THR A 170 -11.85 40.55 23.04
CA THR A 170 -11.80 40.64 24.50
C THR A 170 -11.95 42.08 24.98
N ARG A 171 -11.32 43.04 24.29
CA ARG A 171 -11.43 44.47 24.62
C ARG A 171 -12.86 44.99 24.40
N ILE A 172 -13.53 44.56 23.34
CA ILE A 172 -14.92 44.96 23.06
C ILE A 172 -15.87 44.38 24.11
N GLN A 173 -15.68 43.11 24.49
CA GLN A 173 -16.50 42.46 25.54
C GLN A 173 -16.35 43.14 26.91
N ALA A 174 -15.14 43.60 27.26
CA ALA A 174 -14.91 44.35 28.49
C ALA A 174 -15.64 45.70 28.51
N LEU A 175 -15.81 46.35 27.36
CA LEU A 175 -16.49 47.65 27.24
C LEU A 175 -18.03 47.52 27.17
N SER A 176 -18.56 46.39 26.68
CA SER A 176 -20.01 46.16 26.63
C SER A 176 -20.59 45.73 27.98
N ALA A 177 -19.85 44.97 28.79
CA ALA A 177 -20.27 44.49 30.11
C ALA A 177 -20.85 45.56 31.07
N PRO A 178 -20.23 46.74 31.27
CA PRO A 178 -20.75 47.76 32.18
C PRO A 178 -22.06 48.41 31.66
N SER A 179 -22.26 48.48 30.35
CA SER A 179 -23.47 49.08 29.77
C SER A 179 -24.71 48.23 30.02
N GLU A 180 -24.57 46.90 29.94
CA GLU A 180 -25.64 45.94 30.24
C GLU A 180 -25.92 45.86 31.74
N ALA A 181 -24.87 45.90 32.59
CA ALA A 181 -25.02 45.97 34.03
C ALA A 181 -25.79 47.24 34.46
N ARG A 182 -25.49 48.39 33.85
CA ARG A 182 -26.22 49.64 34.10
C ARG A 182 -27.68 49.57 33.65
N ARG A 183 -27.97 48.99 32.48
CA ARG A 183 -29.35 48.79 32.01
C ARG A 183 -30.15 47.86 32.93
N ARG A 184 -29.56 46.76 33.40
CA ARG A 184 -30.22 45.84 34.34
C ARG A 184 -30.51 46.52 35.69
N ALA A 185 -29.56 47.32 36.19
CA ALA A 185 -29.75 48.07 37.43
C ALA A 185 -30.90 49.09 37.32
N THR A 186 -31.03 49.80 36.20
CA THR A 186 -32.12 50.78 36.00
C THR A 186 -33.49 50.11 35.90
N VAL A 187 -33.60 48.96 35.24
CA VAL A 187 -34.86 48.21 35.14
C VAL A 187 -35.28 47.68 36.51
N SER A 188 -34.34 47.12 37.28
CA SER A 188 -34.63 46.65 38.64
C SER A 188 -35.01 47.78 39.61
N ALA A 189 -34.38 48.95 39.49
CA ALA A 189 -34.73 50.13 40.30
C ALA A 189 -36.14 50.65 39.97
N ASN A 190 -36.52 50.68 38.69
CA ASN A 190 -37.87 51.08 38.27
C ASN A 190 -38.93 50.08 38.75
N ALA A 191 -38.67 48.76 38.62
CA ALA A 191 -39.58 47.73 39.09
C ALA A 191 -39.87 47.85 40.60
N ARG A 192 -38.83 48.07 41.43
CA ARG A 192 -39.02 48.31 42.87
C ARG A 192 -39.87 49.56 43.16
N ARG A 193 -39.73 50.60 42.34
CA ARG A 193 -40.47 51.86 42.53
C ARG A 193 -41.96 51.67 42.24
N GLU A 194 -42.30 50.85 41.25
CA GLU A 194 -43.69 50.51 40.93
C GLU A 194 -44.34 49.69 42.05
N ASP A 195 -43.64 48.71 42.62
CA ASP A 195 -44.13 47.92 43.78
C ASP A 195 -44.36 48.79 45.02
N THR A 196 -43.54 49.82 45.22
CA THR A 196 -43.70 50.73 46.37
C THR A 196 -44.91 51.65 46.18
N LEU A 197 -45.18 52.07 44.95
CA LEU A 197 -46.30 52.96 44.62
C LEU A 197 -47.65 52.24 44.70
N THR A 198 -47.70 50.97 44.29
CA THR A 198 -48.92 50.15 44.39
C THR A 198 -49.28 49.81 45.83
N LEU A 199 -48.28 49.58 46.70
CA LEU A 199 -48.50 49.42 48.14
C LEU A 199 -49.04 50.71 48.78
N ALA A 200 -48.43 51.87 48.49
CA ALA A 200 -48.89 53.14 49.03
C ALA A 200 -50.32 53.50 48.56
N ALA A 201 -50.69 53.18 47.32
CA ALA A 201 -52.04 53.43 46.80
C ALA A 201 -53.13 52.56 47.45
N SER A 202 -52.77 51.43 48.07
CA SER A 202 -53.73 50.56 48.79
C SER A 202 -54.03 51.00 50.22
N GLU A 203 -53.28 51.97 50.76
CA GLU A 203 -53.40 52.40 52.16
C GLU A 203 -54.36 53.60 52.34
N ASP A 204 -54.68 54.33 51.26
CA ASP A 204 -55.57 55.51 51.29
C ASP A 204 -57.07 55.18 51.12
N ASP A 205 -57.45 53.92 50.85
CA ASP A 205 -58.86 53.50 50.63
C ASP A 205 -59.55 52.99 51.92
N VAL A 206 -58.89 53.09 53.09
CA VAL A 206 -59.38 52.55 54.39
C VAL A 206 -59.68 53.66 55.40
N LYS A 207 -60.25 54.79 54.96
CA LYS A 207 -60.65 55.87 55.87
C LYS A 207 -61.94 56.54 55.44
#